data_AF-A0A9E3B184-F1
#
_entry.id   AF-A0A9E3B184-F1
#
_cell.length_a   1.000
_cell.length_b   1.000
_cell.length_c   1.000
_cell.angle_alpha   90.00
_cell.angle_beta   90.00
_cell.angle_gamma   90.00
#
_symmetry.space_group_name_H-M   'P 1'
#
loop_
_entity.id
_entity.type
_entity.pdbx_description
1 polymer ?
#
loop_
_entity_poly.entity_id
_entity_poly.type
_entity_poly.pdbx_seq_one_letter_code
_entity_poly.pdbx_strand_id
1 'polypeptide(L)'
;MTIRSAHEIYPSPFPDEEAIARYWWSLPPGSILPLTNGNAYQLLFAGRPGGAAGPDVRAAVLCSVSPRQPLLNESMRSILHARKYTGDVEFHIRASDWFGHRHHNDARYNNVVLHVVLLCDGSSPTRRQDGLFVPVCSLSDLPTRTTTPSLTTIRSDRMLWPCQHIFQHMTIEERNRLLEDVGILRFEQKVHAFVEQLHATCSVPSMTSL
;
A
#
# COMPACT_ATOMS: atom_id res chain seq x y z
N MET A 1 -40.72 25.13 -25.42
CA MET A 1 -40.37 23.70 -25.59
C MET A 1 -38.96 23.53 -25.05
N THR A 2 -38.83 23.11 -23.79
CA THR A 2 -37.54 22.99 -23.10
C THR A 2 -37.37 21.53 -22.75
N ILE A 3 -36.48 20.83 -23.46
CA ILE A 3 -36.12 19.45 -23.15
C ILE A 3 -35.10 19.51 -22.01
N ARG A 4 -35.53 19.15 -20.79
CA ARG A 4 -34.62 18.81 -19.70
C ARG A 4 -34.10 17.39 -19.99
N SER A 5 -32.80 17.29 -20.22
CA SER A 5 -32.07 16.02 -20.27
C SER A 5 -32.04 15.41 -18.88
N ALA A 6 -32.64 14.22 -18.74
CA ALA A 6 -32.54 13.41 -17.54
C ALA A 6 -31.23 12.62 -17.60
N HIS A 7 -30.25 13.03 -16.80
CA HIS A 7 -29.12 12.18 -16.46
C HIS A 7 -29.60 11.17 -15.41
N GLU A 8 -30.14 10.04 -15.86
CA GLU A 8 -30.33 8.89 -14.99
C GLU A 8 -28.97 8.30 -14.62
N ILE A 9 -28.58 8.47 -13.36
CA ILE A 9 -27.39 7.87 -12.78
C ILE A 9 -27.73 6.41 -12.46
N TYR A 10 -27.57 5.52 -13.43
CA TYR A 10 -27.46 4.10 -13.14
C TYR A 10 -26.00 3.79 -12.76
N PRO A 11 -25.73 3.19 -11.58
CA PRO A 11 -24.38 2.73 -11.27
C PRO A 11 -23.96 1.69 -12.31
N SER A 12 -22.74 1.84 -12.85
CA SER A 12 -22.16 0.87 -13.78
C SER A 12 -22.17 -0.52 -13.14
N PRO A 13 -22.65 -1.57 -13.84
CA PRO A 13 -22.62 -2.94 -13.34
C PRO A 13 -21.21 -3.54 -13.32
N PHE A 14 -20.21 -2.82 -13.84
CA PHE A 14 -18.81 -3.24 -13.84
C PHE A 14 -18.10 -2.72 -12.60
N PRO A 15 -17.31 -3.54 -11.91
CA PRO A 15 -16.55 -3.09 -10.76
C PRO A 15 -15.55 -2.02 -11.21
N ASP A 16 -15.63 -0.86 -10.58
CA ASP A 16 -14.68 0.23 -10.74
C ASP A 16 -13.54 0.11 -9.71
N GLU A 17 -12.49 0.92 -9.89
CA GLU A 17 -11.38 0.99 -8.93
C GLU A 17 -11.84 1.47 -7.55
N GLU A 18 -12.96 2.19 -7.47
CA GLU A 18 -13.57 2.59 -6.20
C GLU A 18 -14.13 1.40 -5.40
N ALA A 19 -14.65 0.38 -6.07
CA ALA A 19 -14.99 -0.90 -5.42
C ALA A 19 -13.75 -1.61 -4.84
N ILE A 20 -12.62 -1.56 -5.54
CA ILE A 20 -11.34 -2.09 -5.05
C ILE A 20 -10.91 -1.34 -3.79
N ALA A 21 -10.94 -0.01 -3.84
CA ALA A 21 -10.59 0.83 -2.71
C ALA A 21 -11.48 0.57 -1.48
N ARG A 22 -12.80 0.48 -1.67
CA ARG A 22 -13.74 0.13 -0.59
C ARG A 22 -13.42 -1.25 0.01
N TYR A 23 -13.12 -2.24 -0.83
CA TYR A 23 -12.77 -3.56 -0.32
C TYR A 23 -11.45 -3.53 0.45
N TRP A 24 -10.40 -2.93 -0.12
CA TRP A 24 -9.10 -2.75 0.55
C TRP A 24 -9.23 -2.15 1.94
N TRP A 25 -9.97 -1.03 2.07
CA TRP A 25 -10.15 -0.36 3.36
C TRP A 25 -11.04 -1.12 4.35
N SER A 26 -11.82 -2.09 3.88
CA SER A 26 -12.61 -2.97 4.75
C SER A 26 -11.82 -4.16 5.31
N LEU A 27 -10.61 -4.42 4.78
CA LEU A 27 -9.78 -5.54 5.23
C LEU A 27 -9.29 -5.30 6.66
N PRO A 28 -9.55 -6.23 7.61
CA PRO A 28 -9.01 -6.10 8.95
C PRO A 28 -7.47 -6.28 8.95
N PRO A 29 -6.75 -5.64 9.88
CA PRO A 29 -5.37 -6.01 10.17
C PRO A 29 -5.25 -7.50 10.46
N GLY A 30 -4.23 -8.14 9.91
CA GLY A 30 -4.01 -9.59 9.98
C GLY A 30 -4.52 -10.35 8.74
N SER A 31 -5.28 -9.69 7.84
CA SER A 31 -5.71 -10.28 6.56
C SER A 31 -4.53 -10.85 5.77
N ILE A 32 -4.70 -12.05 5.21
CA ILE A 32 -3.70 -12.68 4.34
C ILE A 32 -4.04 -12.35 2.89
N LEU A 33 -3.09 -11.71 2.21
CA LEU A 33 -3.15 -11.26 0.83
C LEU A 33 -2.34 -12.24 -0.03
N PRO A 34 -2.99 -13.18 -0.75
CA PRO A 34 -2.29 -14.09 -1.64
C PRO A 34 -1.66 -13.31 -2.80
N LEU A 35 -0.43 -13.67 -3.15
CA LEU A 35 0.31 -13.06 -4.26
C LEU A 35 0.36 -14.02 -5.45
N THR A 36 0.37 -13.47 -6.66
CA THR A 36 0.45 -14.26 -7.90
C THR A 36 1.73 -15.12 -8.02
N ASN A 37 2.77 -14.81 -7.24
CA ASN A 37 4.01 -15.58 -7.18
C ASN A 37 3.96 -16.76 -6.19
N GLY A 38 2.79 -17.05 -5.59
CA GLY A 38 2.58 -18.15 -4.65
C GLY A 38 3.02 -17.86 -3.20
N ASN A 39 3.57 -16.68 -2.92
CA ASN A 39 3.75 -16.20 -1.54
C ASN A 39 2.48 -15.48 -1.07
N ALA A 40 2.51 -15.00 0.18
CA ALA A 40 1.46 -14.14 0.70
C ALA A 40 2.05 -12.98 1.51
N TYR A 41 1.29 -11.89 1.58
CA TYR A 41 1.51 -10.84 2.56
C TYR A 41 0.45 -10.88 3.65
N GLN A 42 0.83 -10.53 4.87
CA GLN A 42 -0.12 -10.17 5.91
C GLN A 42 -0.27 -8.66 5.95
N LEU A 43 -1.50 -8.18 5.87
CA LEU A 43 -1.83 -6.77 6.00
C LEU A 43 -1.68 -6.34 7.46
N LEU A 44 -0.74 -5.46 7.75
CA LEU A 44 -0.56 -4.94 9.10
C LEU A 44 -1.15 -3.54 9.26
N PHE A 45 -1.01 -2.70 8.24
CA PHE A 45 -1.64 -1.39 8.15
C PHE A 45 -2.02 -1.09 6.71
N ALA A 46 -3.29 -0.77 6.47
CA ALA A 46 -3.83 -0.52 5.14
C ALA A 46 -3.30 0.78 4.49
N GLY A 47 -2.59 1.63 5.24
CA GLY A 47 -2.01 2.87 4.74
C GLY A 47 -2.92 4.08 4.95
N ARG A 48 -2.74 5.11 4.13
CA ARG A 48 -3.64 6.27 4.02
C ARG A 48 -4.03 6.48 2.55
N PRO A 49 -5.17 7.13 2.26
CA PRO A 49 -5.53 7.47 0.88
C PRO A 49 -4.42 8.29 0.19
N GLY A 50 -4.18 7.96 -1.07
CA GLY A 50 -3.31 8.67 -1.99
C GLY A 50 -3.93 9.97 -2.52
N GLY A 51 -3.15 10.67 -3.36
CA GLY A 51 -3.64 11.84 -4.09
C GLY A 51 -4.20 11.43 -5.46
N ALA A 52 -4.86 12.37 -6.15
CA ALA A 52 -5.49 12.14 -7.46
C ALA A 52 -4.54 11.64 -8.56
N ALA A 53 -3.24 11.81 -8.39
CA ALA A 53 -2.23 11.42 -9.37
C ALA A 53 -1.59 10.05 -9.05
N GLY A 54 -2.04 9.37 -7.98
CA GLY A 54 -1.48 8.13 -7.48
C GLY A 54 -0.15 8.28 -6.70
N PRO A 55 0.35 7.19 -6.08
CA PRO A 55 -0.35 5.91 -5.93
C PRO A 55 -1.60 5.99 -5.03
N ASP A 56 -2.56 5.08 -5.20
CA ASP A 56 -3.87 5.10 -4.50
C ASP A 56 -3.79 5.02 -2.97
N VAL A 57 -2.74 4.39 -2.45
CA VAL A 57 -2.49 4.23 -1.02
C VAL A 57 -1.07 4.59 -0.70
N ARG A 58 -0.89 5.34 0.39
CA ARG A 58 0.41 5.73 0.92
C ARG A 58 0.75 4.99 2.20
N ALA A 59 2.01 4.56 2.30
CA ALA A 59 2.61 4.03 3.53
C ALA A 59 1.83 2.86 4.18
N ALA A 60 1.30 1.96 3.36
CA ALA A 60 0.84 0.66 3.82
C ALA A 60 2.00 -0.13 4.43
N VAL A 61 1.69 -0.98 5.41
CA VAL A 61 2.65 -1.87 6.06
C VAL A 61 2.22 -3.31 5.90
N LEU A 62 3.09 -4.11 5.31
CA LEU A 62 2.87 -5.49 4.91
C LEU A 62 3.97 -6.38 5.50
N CYS A 63 3.65 -7.63 5.78
CA CYS A 63 4.60 -8.61 6.29
C CYS A 63 4.66 -9.82 5.36
N SER A 64 5.86 -10.26 4.96
CA SER A 64 6.03 -11.49 4.20
C SER A 64 5.60 -12.69 5.03
N VAL A 65 4.76 -13.55 4.45
CA VAL A 65 4.37 -14.84 5.02
C VAL A 65 4.67 -15.93 4.01
N SER A 66 5.43 -16.95 4.45
CA SER A 66 5.68 -18.12 3.61
C SER A 66 4.66 -19.21 3.92
N PRO A 67 3.86 -19.67 2.95
CA PRO A 67 2.87 -20.73 3.17
C PRO A 67 3.49 -22.13 3.41
N ARG A 68 4.81 -22.30 3.20
CA ARG A 68 5.49 -23.61 3.18
C ARG A 68 6.06 -24.13 4.52
N GLN A 69 5.73 -23.55 5.67
CA GLN A 69 6.16 -24.12 6.96
C GLN A 69 4.97 -24.52 7.85
N PRO A 70 4.39 -25.71 7.63
CA PRO A 70 3.33 -26.26 8.48
C PRO A 70 3.85 -26.97 9.75
N LEU A 71 5.17 -27.00 10.01
CA LEU A 71 5.77 -27.82 11.07
C LEU A 71 6.42 -27.06 12.24
N LEU A 72 6.26 -25.74 12.32
CA LEU A 72 6.71 -24.98 13.49
C LEU A 72 5.49 -24.42 14.21
N ASN A 73 5.48 -24.57 15.53
CA ASN A 73 4.41 -24.10 16.40
C ASN A 73 4.04 -22.63 16.10
N GLU A 74 2.76 -22.27 16.28
CA GLU A 74 2.24 -20.94 15.93
C GLU A 74 3.02 -19.79 16.60
N SER A 75 3.64 -20.05 17.75
CA SER A 75 4.49 -19.11 18.49
C SER A 75 5.88 -18.87 17.85
N MET A 76 6.44 -19.83 17.10
CA MET A 76 7.72 -19.70 16.35
C MET A 76 7.52 -19.32 14.89
N ARG A 77 6.27 -19.13 14.44
CA ARG A 77 5.97 -18.46 13.15
C ARG A 77 6.43 -16.99 13.16
N SER A 78 6.68 -16.47 14.36
CA SER A 78 6.97 -15.07 14.63
C SER A 78 8.49 -14.80 14.64
N ILE A 79 8.90 -13.83 13.83
CA ILE A 79 10.05 -12.92 14.00
C ILE A 79 11.32 -13.21 13.19
N LEU A 80 11.84 -14.44 13.05
CA LEU A 80 13.21 -14.58 12.53
C LEU A 80 13.38 -14.42 11.00
N HIS A 81 12.31 -14.59 10.20
CA HIS A 81 12.40 -14.53 8.72
C HIS A 81 11.29 -13.69 8.05
N ALA A 82 10.45 -13.03 8.85
CA ALA A 82 9.32 -12.24 8.33
C ALA A 82 9.79 -10.84 7.92
N ARG A 83 9.98 -10.62 6.61
CA ARG A 83 10.36 -9.31 6.07
C ARG A 83 9.16 -8.37 6.10
N LYS A 84 9.33 -7.20 6.71
CA LYS A 84 8.35 -6.11 6.67
C LYS A 84 8.61 -5.20 5.48
N TYR A 85 7.54 -4.79 4.83
CA TYR A 85 7.54 -3.82 3.74
C TYR A 85 6.70 -2.62 4.16
N THR A 86 7.26 -1.43 4.00
CA THR A 86 6.52 -0.17 4.13
C THR A 86 6.61 0.52 2.78
N GLY A 87 5.46 0.88 2.21
CA GLY A 87 5.41 1.51 0.90
C GLY A 87 3.99 1.77 0.44
N ASP A 88 3.83 2.02 -0.85
CA ASP A 88 2.56 2.42 -1.44
C ASP A 88 1.83 1.22 -2.06
N VAL A 89 0.53 1.36 -2.30
CA VAL A 89 -0.29 0.37 -3.01
C VAL A 89 -1.01 1.08 -4.15
N GLU A 90 -1.05 0.43 -5.31
CA GLU A 90 -1.78 0.90 -6.49
C GLU A 90 -2.90 -0.09 -6.82
N PHE A 91 -4.05 0.44 -7.23
CA PHE A 91 -5.23 -0.32 -7.61
C PHE A 91 -5.45 -0.25 -9.11
N HIS A 92 -5.86 -1.36 -9.70
CA HIS A 92 -6.43 -1.38 -11.04
C HIS A 92 -7.48 -2.47 -11.17
N ILE A 93 -8.41 -2.33 -12.10
CA ILE A 93 -9.29 -3.46 -12.45
C ILE A 93 -8.45 -4.63 -12.98
N ARG A 94 -7.49 -4.34 -13.88
CA ARG A 94 -6.66 -5.35 -14.53
C ARG A 94 -5.18 -5.14 -14.24
N ALA A 95 -4.43 -6.24 -14.08
CA ALA A 95 -2.99 -6.17 -13.91
C ALA A 95 -2.26 -5.52 -15.11
N SER A 96 -2.79 -5.66 -16.32
CA SER A 96 -2.22 -5.02 -17.51
C SER A 96 -2.29 -3.49 -17.50
N ASP A 97 -3.21 -2.89 -16.74
CA ASP A 97 -3.47 -1.45 -16.74
C ASP A 97 -2.27 -0.66 -16.18
N TRP A 98 -1.44 -1.29 -15.35
CA TRP A 98 -0.13 -0.76 -14.95
C TRP A 98 0.74 -0.33 -16.15
N PHE A 99 0.73 -1.12 -17.22
CA PHE A 99 1.47 -0.80 -18.43
C PHE A 99 0.70 0.16 -19.33
N GLY A 100 -0.63 0.00 -19.41
CA GLY A 100 -1.52 0.91 -20.14
C GLY A 100 -1.41 2.37 -19.67
N HIS A 101 -1.32 2.57 -18.36
CA HIS A 101 -1.15 3.89 -17.72
C HIS A 101 0.31 4.36 -17.66
N ARG A 102 1.26 3.55 -18.13
CA ARG A 102 2.70 3.86 -18.17
C ARG A 102 3.36 4.04 -16.80
N HIS A 103 2.79 3.47 -15.73
CA HIS A 103 3.37 3.51 -14.38
C HIS A 103 4.76 2.87 -14.32
N HIS A 104 5.03 1.89 -15.17
CA HIS A 104 6.34 1.27 -15.35
C HIS A 104 7.45 2.23 -15.82
N ASN A 105 7.11 3.44 -16.29
CA ASN A 105 8.08 4.47 -16.69
C ASN A 105 8.06 5.68 -15.76
N ASP A 106 7.27 5.65 -14.68
CA ASP A 106 7.03 6.79 -13.82
C ASP A 106 7.60 6.56 -12.41
N ALA A 107 8.57 7.40 -12.04
CA ALA A 107 9.26 7.31 -10.76
C ALA A 107 8.35 7.53 -9.53
N ARG A 108 7.17 8.15 -9.71
CA ARG A 108 6.17 8.32 -8.63
C ARG A 108 5.71 6.98 -8.05
N TYR A 109 5.79 5.92 -8.85
CA TYR A 109 5.37 4.57 -8.49
C TYR A 109 6.51 3.69 -7.95
N ASN A 110 7.74 4.20 -7.85
CA ASN A 110 8.88 3.41 -7.37
C ASN A 110 8.74 2.98 -5.90
N ASN A 111 7.85 3.63 -5.12
CA ASN A 111 7.57 3.23 -3.75
C ASN A 111 6.42 2.20 -3.62
N VAL A 112 5.78 1.78 -4.73
CA VAL A 112 4.67 0.81 -4.69
C VAL A 112 5.19 -0.58 -4.34
N VAL A 113 4.75 -1.12 -3.19
CA VAL A 113 5.17 -2.43 -2.68
C VAL A 113 4.16 -3.54 -2.94
N LEU A 114 2.95 -3.19 -3.39
CA LEU A 114 1.88 -4.12 -3.75
C LEU A 114 1.01 -3.51 -4.85
N HIS A 115 0.69 -4.30 -5.87
CA HIS A 115 -0.27 -3.95 -6.90
C HIS A 115 -1.53 -4.79 -6.67
N VAL A 116 -2.64 -4.14 -6.36
CA VAL A 116 -3.90 -4.82 -6.02
C VAL A 116 -4.84 -4.71 -7.21
N VAL A 117 -5.38 -5.86 -7.64
CA VAL A 117 -6.22 -5.93 -8.83
C VAL A 117 -7.47 -6.77 -8.61
N LEU A 118 -8.42 -6.70 -9.54
CA LEU A 118 -9.52 -7.67 -9.61
C LEU A 118 -9.22 -8.80 -10.58
N LEU A 119 -8.53 -8.49 -11.68
CA LEU A 119 -8.19 -9.44 -12.74
C LEU A 119 -6.68 -9.48 -12.97
N CYS A 120 -6.08 -10.65 -12.77
CA CYS A 120 -4.70 -10.93 -13.15
C CYS A 120 -4.63 -11.41 -14.61
N ASP A 121 -4.67 -10.49 -15.57
CA ASP A 121 -4.64 -10.78 -17.02
C ASP A 121 -3.26 -10.61 -17.68
N GLY A 122 -2.36 -9.87 -17.04
CA GLY A 122 -1.03 -9.61 -17.55
C GLY A 122 -0.15 -10.87 -17.57
N SER A 123 0.45 -11.17 -18.73
CA SER A 123 1.45 -12.25 -18.87
C SER A 123 2.83 -11.86 -18.34
N SER A 124 3.05 -10.54 -18.16
CA SER A 124 4.31 -9.97 -17.67
C SER A 124 4.18 -9.53 -16.21
N PRO A 125 5.21 -9.75 -15.38
CA PRO A 125 5.20 -9.27 -14.00
C PRO A 125 5.17 -7.74 -13.96
N THR A 126 4.38 -7.18 -13.04
CA THR A 126 4.35 -5.74 -12.78
C THR A 126 5.75 -5.26 -12.39
N ARG A 127 6.27 -4.28 -13.13
CA ARG A 127 7.62 -3.74 -12.95
C ARG A 127 7.58 -2.22 -12.86
N ARG A 128 8.29 -1.67 -11.87
CA ARG A 128 8.50 -0.23 -11.65
C ARG A 128 9.52 0.34 -12.62
N GLN A 129 9.61 1.66 -12.66
CA GLN A 129 10.60 2.39 -13.46
C GLN A 129 12.03 2.07 -13.04
N ASP A 130 12.28 1.83 -11.75
CA ASP A 130 13.58 1.41 -11.22
C ASP A 130 13.95 -0.06 -11.54
N GLY A 131 13.10 -0.78 -12.27
CA GLY A 131 13.32 -2.17 -12.67
C GLY A 131 12.90 -3.21 -11.62
N LEU A 132 12.50 -2.79 -10.41
CA LEU A 132 12.03 -3.71 -9.38
C LEU A 132 10.62 -4.24 -9.69
N PHE A 133 10.41 -5.51 -9.38
CA PHE A 133 9.09 -6.12 -9.49
C PHE A 133 8.17 -5.70 -8.33
N VAL A 134 6.89 -5.56 -8.65
CA VAL A 134 5.81 -5.35 -7.68
C VAL A 134 5.01 -6.64 -7.59
N PRO A 135 4.90 -7.25 -6.39
CA PRO A 135 3.97 -8.35 -6.19
C PRO A 135 2.53 -7.94 -6.49
N VAL A 136 1.77 -8.84 -7.12
CA VAL A 136 0.37 -8.60 -7.47
C VAL A 136 -0.54 -9.43 -6.57
N CYS A 137 -1.59 -8.81 -6.02
CA CYS A 137 -2.64 -9.46 -5.25
C CYS A 137 -3.98 -9.26 -5.95
N SER A 138 -4.67 -10.35 -6.27
CA SER A 138 -6.06 -10.30 -6.74
C SER A 138 -7.00 -10.29 -5.53
N LEU A 139 -7.84 -9.26 -5.38
CA LEU A 139 -8.87 -9.28 -4.33
C LEU A 139 -9.98 -10.30 -4.63
N SER A 140 -10.15 -10.71 -5.88
CA SER A 140 -11.07 -11.78 -6.26
C SER A 140 -10.66 -13.14 -5.67
N ASP A 141 -9.38 -13.30 -5.32
CA ASP A 141 -8.83 -14.53 -4.75
C ASP A 141 -8.99 -14.56 -3.21
N LEU A 142 -9.43 -13.45 -2.61
CA LEU A 142 -9.72 -13.41 -1.19
C LEU A 142 -11.06 -14.10 -0.91
N PRO A 143 -11.16 -14.88 0.18
CA PRO A 143 -12.42 -15.48 0.56
C PRO A 143 -13.45 -14.39 0.86
N THR A 144 -14.53 -14.37 0.07
CA THR A 144 -15.72 -13.57 0.36
C THR A 144 -16.24 -13.99 1.73
N ARG A 145 -16.38 -13.05 2.67
CA ARG A 145 -16.96 -13.32 4.01
C ARG A 145 -18.47 -13.64 3.89
N THR A 146 -18.80 -14.82 3.37
CA THR A 146 -20.12 -15.46 3.50
C THR A 146 -19.99 -16.61 4.48
N THR A 147 -19.67 -16.29 5.73
CA THR A 147 -19.84 -17.24 6.82
C THR A 147 -20.09 -16.45 8.09
N THR A 148 -21.20 -16.77 8.74
CA THR A 148 -21.56 -16.31 10.07
C THR A 148 -20.35 -16.36 11.00
N PRO A 149 -20.10 -15.32 11.82
CA PRO A 149 -18.96 -15.31 12.72
C PRO A 149 -19.19 -16.40 13.78
N SER A 150 -18.61 -17.57 13.57
CA SER A 150 -18.42 -18.52 14.66
C SER A 150 -17.49 -17.83 15.66
N LEU A 151 -18.00 -17.59 16.86
CA LEU A 151 -17.30 -17.14 18.05
C LEU A 151 -16.24 -18.18 18.47
N THR A 152 -15.26 -18.43 17.63
CA THR A 152 -13.94 -18.83 18.06
C THR A 152 -13.11 -17.57 17.93
N THR A 153 -13.12 -16.81 19.01
CA THR A 153 -12.20 -15.72 19.27
C THR A 153 -10.79 -16.28 19.12
N ILE A 154 -10.26 -16.25 17.89
CA ILE A 154 -8.84 -16.10 17.66
C ILE A 154 -8.55 -14.79 18.37
N ARG A 155 -8.05 -14.90 19.60
CA ARG A 155 -7.37 -13.80 20.27
C ARG A 155 -6.26 -13.43 19.31
N SER A 156 -6.55 -12.44 18.47
CA SER A 156 -5.54 -11.62 17.84
C SER A 156 -4.69 -11.17 19.01
N ASP A 157 -3.59 -11.88 19.23
CA ASP A 157 -2.51 -11.36 20.05
C ASP A 157 -2.18 -10.05 19.34
N ARG A 158 -2.70 -8.96 19.90
CA ARG A 158 -2.74 -7.66 19.25
C ARG A 158 -1.32 -7.44 18.80
N MET A 159 -1.08 -7.41 17.48
CA MET A 159 0.25 -7.07 16.98
C MET A 159 0.55 -5.68 17.51
N LEU A 160 1.25 -5.65 18.63
CA LEU A 160 1.63 -4.45 19.34
C LEU A 160 2.82 -3.94 18.57
N TRP A 161 2.58 -2.93 17.74
CA TRP A 161 3.65 -2.22 17.07
C TRP A 161 4.65 -1.74 18.11
N PRO A 162 5.96 -1.75 17.82
CA PRO A 162 6.96 -1.25 18.75
C PRO A 162 6.62 0.16 19.25
N CYS A 163 6.14 1.05 18.36
CA CYS A 163 5.66 2.37 18.74
C CYS A 163 4.41 2.32 19.63
N GLN A 164 3.46 1.41 19.38
CA GLN A 164 2.26 1.27 20.20
C GLN A 164 2.56 0.73 21.59
N HIS A 165 3.51 -0.21 21.72
CA HIS A 165 3.99 -0.73 23.00
C HIS A 165 4.71 0.37 23.80
N ILE A 166 5.66 1.05 23.16
CA ILE A 166 6.40 2.15 23.80
C ILE A 166 5.45 3.28 24.22
N PHE A 167 4.51 3.67 23.35
CA PHE A 167 3.54 4.72 23.66
C PHE A 167 2.69 4.36 24.88
N GLN A 168 2.27 3.10 25.05
CA GLN A 168 1.49 2.67 26.21
C GLN A 168 2.20 2.93 27.56
N HIS A 169 3.52 2.94 27.57
CA HIS A 169 4.33 3.18 28.76
C HIS A 169 4.76 4.64 28.94
N MET A 170 4.45 5.52 27.99
CA MET A 170 4.75 6.96 28.04
C MET A 170 3.59 7.76 28.61
N THR A 171 3.89 8.81 29.38
CA THR A 171 2.90 9.83 29.77
C THR A 171 2.45 10.65 28.55
N ILE A 172 1.38 11.42 28.68
CA ILE A 172 0.91 12.28 27.58
C ILE A 172 1.93 13.37 27.25
N GLU A 173 2.65 13.90 28.24
CA GLU A 173 3.71 14.89 28.07
C GLU A 173 4.94 14.31 27.35
N GLU A 174 5.29 13.06 27.64
CA GLU A 174 6.38 12.36 26.95
C GLU A 174 6.02 12.05 25.50
N ARG A 175 4.79 11.60 25.25
CA ARG A 175 4.28 11.38 23.88
C ARG A 175 4.27 12.67 23.08
N ASN A 176 3.80 13.77 23.67
CA ASN A 176 3.74 15.06 23.00
C ASN A 176 5.15 15.57 22.64
N ARG A 177 6.09 15.51 23.59
CA ARG A 177 7.49 15.87 23.32
C ARG A 177 8.12 15.00 22.24
N LEU A 178 7.95 13.67 22.33
CA LEU A 178 8.47 12.76 21.30
C LEU A 178 7.90 13.09 19.93
N LEU A 179 6.58 13.31 19.81
CA LEU A 179 5.92 13.65 18.54
C LEU A 179 6.36 15.02 18.00
N GLU A 180 6.60 15.99 18.88
CA GLU A 180 7.14 17.30 18.53
C GLU A 180 8.58 17.17 18.00
N ASP A 181 9.46 16.52 18.76
CA ASP A 181 10.87 16.31 18.39
C ASP A 181 11.01 15.56 17.06
N VAL A 182 10.35 14.41 16.92
CA VAL A 182 10.41 13.63 15.66
C VAL A 182 9.65 14.32 14.52
N GLY A 183 8.68 15.17 14.85
CA GLY A 183 7.98 16.03 13.90
C GLY A 183 8.89 17.09 13.31
N ILE A 184 9.66 17.78 14.15
CA ILE A 184 10.68 18.76 13.75
C ILE A 184 11.76 18.07 12.91
N LEU A 185 12.30 16.94 13.35
CA LEU A 185 13.30 16.19 12.57
C LEU A 185 12.78 15.81 11.17
N ARG A 186 11.54 15.34 11.07
CA ARG A 186 10.92 15.02 9.77
C ARG A 186 10.71 16.26 8.92
N PHE A 187 10.37 17.40 9.53
CA PHE A 187 10.23 18.67 8.83
C PHE A 187 11.58 19.14 8.25
N GLU A 188 12.64 19.13 9.07
CA GLU A 188 13.99 19.50 8.65
C GLU A 188 14.51 18.61 7.51
N GLN A 189 14.30 17.30 7.59
CA GLN A 189 14.63 16.36 6.50
C GLN A 189 13.91 16.73 5.19
N LYS A 190 12.64 17.12 5.26
CA LYS A 190 11.88 17.56 4.07
C LYS A 190 12.38 18.88 3.52
N VAL A 191 12.74 19.83 4.38
CA VAL A 191 13.34 21.10 3.98
C VAL A 191 14.66 20.85 3.25
N HIS A 192 15.53 20.00 3.80
CA HIS A 192 16.80 19.63 3.17
C HIS A 192 16.58 19.03 1.78
N ALA A 193 15.72 18.01 1.67
CA ALA A 193 15.41 17.37 0.40
C ALA A 193 14.84 18.37 -0.64
N PHE A 194 14.02 19.32 -0.20
CA PHE A 194 13.49 20.37 -1.06
C PHE A 194 14.56 21.35 -1.53
N VAL A 195 15.48 21.77 -0.65
CA VAL A 195 16.61 22.63 -1.00
C VAL A 195 17.55 21.94 -2.01
N GLU A 196 17.84 20.65 -1.81
CA GLU A 196 18.62 19.86 -2.77
C GLU A 196 17.95 19.81 -4.15
N GLN A 197 16.63 19.65 -4.20
CA GLN A 197 15.87 19.70 -5.46
C GLN A 197 15.98 21.07 -6.15
N LEU A 198 15.90 22.17 -5.39
CA LEU A 198 16.07 23.51 -5.96
C LEU A 198 17.48 23.72 -6.55
N HIS A 199 18.53 23.26 -5.84
CA HIS A 199 19.91 23.35 -6.33
C HIS A 199 20.16 22.47 -7.56
N ALA A 200 19.57 21.26 -7.60
CA ALA A 200 19.63 20.38 -8.76
C ALA A 200 18.94 20.99 -9.99
N THR A 201 17.88 21.79 -9.79
CA THR A 201 17.12 22.42 -10.88
C THR A 201 17.77 23.70 -11.39
N CYS A 202 18.54 24.43 -10.55
CA CYS A 202 19.24 25.66 -10.93
C CYS A 202 20.57 25.44 -11.67
N SER A 203 21.07 24.20 -11.72
CA SER A 203 22.31 23.86 -12.44
C SER A 203 22.05 23.67 -13.94
N VAL A 204 21.65 24.73 -14.63
CA VAL A 204 21.67 24.78 -16.10
C VAL A 204 23.07 25.22 -16.55
N PRO A 205 23.76 24.51 -17.46
CA PRO A 205 25.08 24.93 -17.91
C PRO A 205 24.98 26.24 -18.70
N SER A 206 25.71 27.25 -18.23
CA SER A 206 25.94 28.50 -18.95
C SER A 206 26.71 28.19 -20.25
N MET A 207 26.18 28.70 -21.35
CA MET A 207 26.60 28.53 -22.74
C MET A 207 28.10 28.80 -23.00
N THR A 208 28.62 28.22 -24.08
CA THR A 208 29.61 28.93 -24.90
C THR A 208 29.19 28.86 -26.37
N SER A 209 28.78 30.03 -26.88
CA SER A 209 28.54 30.32 -28.29
C SER A 209 29.82 30.18 -29.11
N LEU A 210 29.66 29.74 -30.36
CA LEU A 210 30.54 30.10 -31.48
C LEU A 210 29.81 31.12 -32.36
#